data_AF-A0A971YN85-F1
#
_entry.id   AF-A0A971YN85-F1
#
_cell.length_a   1.000
_cell.length_b   1.000
_cell.length_c   1.000
_cell.angle_alpha   90.00
_cell.angle_beta   90.00
_cell.angle_gamma   90.00
#
_symmetry.space_group_name_H-M   'P 1'
#
loop_
_entity.id
_entity.type
_entity.pdbx_description
1 polymer ?
#
loop_
_entity_poly.entity_id
_entity_poly.type
_entity_poly.pdbx_seq_one_letter_code
_entity_poly.pdbx_strand_id
1 'polypeptide(L)' 'MTLVLRECTMDDLVTLRELASETYSDTFGHMNTPANMKAYLERAFNIDKLRDELSNSSSNFYFLCADGELAG' A
#
# COMPACT_ATOMS: atom_id res chain seq x y z
N MET A 1 6.81 9.79 -20.81
CA MET A 1 6.32 9.59 -19.44
C MET A 1 4.95 10.21 -19.30
N THR A 2 3.93 9.36 -19.43
CA THR A 2 2.53 9.67 -19.15
C THR A 2 2.25 9.27 -17.70
N LEU A 3 1.73 10.18 -16.90
CA LEU A 3 1.37 9.92 -15.51
C LEU A 3 -0.14 9.91 -15.36
N VAL A 4 -0.68 8.90 -14.69
CA VAL A 4 -2.11 8.75 -14.42
C VAL A 4 -2.30 8.49 -12.94
N LEU A 5 -3.13 9.29 -12.28
CA LEU A 5 -3.64 8.98 -10.95
C LEU A 5 -4.97 8.25 -11.09
N ARG A 6 -5.07 7.08 -10.46
CA ARG A 6 -6.27 6.25 -10.45
C ARG A 6 -6.71 6.00 -9.02
N GLU A 7 -7.97 6.27 -8.71
CA GLU A 7 -8.53 5.93 -7.41
C GLU A 7 -8.56 4.41 -7.22
N CYS A 8 -8.18 3.97 -6.02
CA CYS A 8 -8.21 2.56 -5.67
C CYS A 8 -9.63 2.11 -5.35
N THR A 9 -9.95 0.89 -5.75
CA THR A 9 -11.22 0.24 -5.49
C THR A 9 -11.02 -0.98 -4.58
N MET A 10 -12.11 -1.65 -4.20
CA MET A 10 -12.02 -2.88 -3.43
C MET A 10 -11.24 -4.01 -4.14
N ASP A 11 -11.21 -4.00 -5.47
CA ASP A 11 -10.43 -4.96 -6.26
C ASP A 11 -8.92 -4.73 -6.15
N ASP A 12 -8.51 -3.53 -5.72
CA ASP A 12 -7.11 -3.15 -5.54
C ASP A 12 -6.56 -3.49 -4.15
N LEU A 13 -7.38 -4.02 -3.23
CA LEU A 13 -7.01 -4.24 -1.82
C LEU A 13 -5.72 -5.05 -1.66
N VAL A 14 -5.55 -6.10 -2.46
CA VAL A 14 -4.34 -6.95 -2.41
C VAL A 14 -3.13 -6.19 -2.95
N THR A 15 -3.26 -5.57 -4.12
CA THR A 15 -2.20 -4.76 -4.74
C THR A 15 -1.75 -3.62 -3.83
N LEU A 16 -2.70 -2.93 -3.19
CA LEU A 16 -2.42 -1.84 -2.26
C LEU A 16 -1.62 -2.33 -1.06
N ARG A 17 -2.00 -3.48 -0.50
CA ARG A 17 -1.29 -4.10 0.62
C ARG A 17 0.13 -4.50 0.24
N GLU A 18 0.31 -5.11 -0.93
CA GLU A 18 1.61 -5.55 -1.42
C GLU A 18 2.54 -4.36 -1.65
N LEU A 19 2.09 -3.36 -2.41
CA LEU A 19 2.85 -2.14 -2.69
C LEU A 19 3.22 -1.40 -1.39
N ALA A 20 2.25 -1.20 -0.48
CA ALA A 20 2.50 -0.53 0.79
C ALA A 20 3.51 -1.31 1.66
N SER A 21 3.43 -2.64 1.65
CA SER A 21 4.35 -3.48 2.43
C SER A 21 5.77 -3.46 1.86
N GLU A 22 5.90 -3.58 0.54
CA GLU A 22 7.18 -3.54 -0.17
C GLU A 22 7.88 -2.20 0.02
N THR A 23 7.20 -1.10 -0.32
CA THR A 23 7.77 0.26 -0.23
C THR A 23 8.17 0.63 1.21
N TYR A 24 7.39 0.21 2.20
CA TYR A 24 7.74 0.41 3.61
C TYR A 24 8.95 -0.45 4.01
N SER A 25 9.00 -1.72 3.58
CA SER A 25 10.12 -2.61 3.87
C SER A 25 11.42 -2.13 3.25
N ASP A 26 11.38 -1.65 2.01
CA ASP A 26 12.55 -1.10 1.32
C ASP A 26 13.07 0.16 2.02
N THR A 27 12.16 1.04 2.45
CA THR A 27 12.52 2.29 3.12
C THR A 27 13.08 2.06 4.52
N PHE A 28 12.46 1.18 5.31
CA PHE A 28 12.73 1.05 6.75
C PHE A 28 13.38 -0.27 7.16
N GLY A 29 13.55 -1.22 6.24
CA GLY A 29 14.01 -2.58 6.53
C GLY A 29 15.41 -2.61 7.13
N HIS A 30 16.33 -1.82 6.60
CA HIS A 30 17.70 -1.72 7.12
C HIS A 30 17.79 -1.08 8.52
N MET A 31 16.74 -0.39 8.99
CA MET A 31 16.66 0.22 10.32
C MET A 31 15.95 -0.68 11.35
N ASN A 32 15.44 -1.84 10.95
CA ASN A 32 14.62 -2.70 11.79
C ASN A 32 15.11 -4.15 11.80
N THR A 33 14.85 -4.86 12.90
CA THR A 33 15.00 -6.32 12.89
C THR A 33 13.90 -6.94 12.01
N PRO A 34 14.12 -8.13 11.43
CA PRO A 34 13.08 -8.82 10.67
C PRO A 34 11.79 -9.03 11.46
N ALA A 35 11.89 -9.28 12.78
CA ALA A 35 10.74 -9.44 13.66
C ALA A 35 9.96 -8.13 13.85
N ASN A 36 10.66 -7.00 14.08
CA ASN A 36 10.00 -5.69 14.23
C ASN A 36 9.33 -5.26 12.92
N MET A 37 10.01 -5.44 11.79
CA MET A 37 9.45 -5.14 10.47
C MET A 37 8.18 -5.95 10.23
N LYS A 38 8.25 -7.28 10.41
CA LYS A 38 7.09 -8.16 10.24
C LYS A 38 5.92 -7.75 11.14
N ALA A 39 6.16 -7.51 12.43
CA ALA A 39 5.11 -7.11 13.36
C ALA A 39 4.45 -5.78 12.97
N TYR A 40 5.22 -4.83 12.44
CA TYR A 40 4.68 -3.57 11.94
C TYR A 40 3.82 -3.79 10.69
N LEU A 41 4.34 -4.49 9.67
CA LEU A 41 3.62 -4.73 8.41
C LEU A 41 2.31 -5.49 8.65
N GLU A 42 2.32 -6.51 9.50
CA GLU A 42 1.12 -7.29 9.86
C GLU A 42 0.06 -6.45 10.58
N ARG A 43 0.48 -5.42 11.32
CA ARG A 43 -0.44 -4.51 12.03
C ARG A 43 -0.92 -3.36 11.15
N ALA A 44 -0.01 -2.68 10.45
CA ALA A 44 -0.31 -1.48 9.69
C ALA A 44 -1.04 -1.80 8.38
N PHE A 45 -0.60 -2.84 7.69
CA PHE A 45 -1.13 -3.32 6.40
C PHE A 45 -1.88 -4.65 6.56
N ASN A 46 -2.54 -4.81 7.70
CA ASN A 46 -3.52 -5.86 7.88
C ASN A 46 -4.63 -5.72 6.82
N ILE A 47 -5.04 -6.83 6.21
CA ILE A 47 -5.99 -6.79 5.10
C ILE A 47 -7.39 -6.31 5.51
N ASP A 48 -7.82 -6.59 6.74
CA ASP A 48 -9.12 -6.15 7.25
C ASP A 48 -9.08 -4.64 7.55
N LYS A 49 -7.96 -4.15 8.10
CA LYS A 49 -7.74 -2.72 8.32
C LYS A 49 -7.74 -1.93 7.01
N LEU A 50 -7.03 -2.40 5.98
CA LEU A 50 -7.02 -1.75 4.66
C LEU A 50 -8.38 -1.82 3.97
N ARG A 51 -9.15 -2.89 4.17
CA ARG A 51 -10.54 -2.99 3.71
C ARG A 51 -11.42 -1.91 4.34
N ASP A 52 -11.31 -1.73 5.66
CA ASP A 52 -12.06 -0.71 6.39
C ASP A 52 -11.65 0.70 5.95
N GLU A 53 -10.36 0.93 5.71
CA GLU A 53 -9.84 2.21 5.21
C GLU A 53 -10.30 2.52 3.77
N LEU A 54 -10.36 1.53 2.87
CA LEU A 54 -10.91 1.69 1.52
C LEU A 54 -12.43 1.89 1.49
N SER A 55 -13.13 1.36 2.50
CA SER A 55 -14.59 1.51 2.62
C SER A 55 -15.00 2.79 3.33
N ASN A 56 -14.04 3.55 3.88
CA ASN A 56 -14.29 4.77 4.62
C ASN A 56 -14.47 5.96 3.68
N SER A 57 -15.66 6.56 3.64
CA SER A 57 -15.98 7.73 2.80
C SER A 57 -15.17 8.99 3.11
N SER A 58 -14.45 9.02 4.24
CA SER A 58 -13.53 10.09 4.63
C SER A 58 -12.06 9.78 4.31
N SER A 59 -11.78 8.68 3.59
CA SER A 59 -10.44 8.23 3.20
C SER A 59 -10.44 7.87 1.73
N ASN A 60 -9.42 8.29 0.98
CA ASN A 60 -9.27 7.94 -0.42
C ASN A 60 -7.83 7.48 -0.67
N PHE A 61 -7.69 6.42 -1.45
CA PHE A 61 -6.40 5.90 -1.89
C PHE A 61 -6.29 6.07 -3.40
N TYR A 62 -5.09 6.40 -3.86
CA TYR A 62 -4.80 6.55 -5.28
C TYR A 62 -3.52 5.82 -5.60
N PHE A 63 -3.51 5.16 -6.76
CA PHE A 63 -2.29 4.73 -7.40
C PHE A 63 -1.83 5.75 -8.43
N LEU A 64 -0.51 5.95 -8.49
CA LEU A 64 0.18 6.59 -9.58
C LEU A 64 0.64 5.51 -10.56
N CYS A 65 0.24 5.64 -11.82
CA CYS A 65 0.77 4.83 -12.91
C CYS A 65 1.65 5.69 -13.82
N ALA A 66 2.88 5.23 -14.10
CA ALA A 66 3.80 5.83 -15.04
C ALA A 66 3.91 4.96 -16.30
N ASP A 67 3.56 5.50 -17.46
CA ASP A 67 3.56 4.80 -18.75
C ASP A 67 2.76 3.46 -18.71
N GLY A 68 1.73 3.40 -17.86
CA GLY A 68 0.85 2.23 -17.67
C GLY A 68 1.27 1.28 -16.56
N GLU A 69 2.42 1.50 -15.91
CA GLU A 69 2.94 0.67 -14.83
C GLU A 69 2.70 1.31 -13.46
N LEU A 70 2.38 0.51 -12.44
CA LEU A 70 2.19 0.97 -11.07
C LEU A 70 3.50 1.53 -10.50
N ALA A 71 3.47 2.76 -10.01
CA ALA A 71 4.65 3.49 -9.55
C ALA A 71 4.52 4.07 -8.13
N GLY A 72 3.32 4.02 -7.53
CA GLY A 72 3.04 4.51 -6.18
C GLY A 72 1.56 4.48 -5.84
#